data_AF-A0A1F8B971-F1
#
_entry.id   AF-A0A1F8B971-F1
#
_cell.length_a   1.000
_cell.length_b   1.000
_cell.length_c   1.000
_cell.angle_alpha   90.00
_cell.angle_beta   90.00
_cell.angle_gamma   90.00
#
_symmetry.space_group_name_H-M   'P 1'
#
loop_
_entity.id
_entity.type
_entity.pdbx_description
1 polymer ?
#
loop_
_entity_poly.entity_id
_entity_poly.type
_entity_poly.pdbx_seq_one_letter_code
_entity_poly.pdbx_strand_id
1 'polypeptide(L)'
;MLPQQESHQMELDKVSPTGIEEWYCPICSRRIVLTYKPVLNTLVLNEGDQYANHSGERGGARITNRSIDTPEDEELSENDIPSDVIAWWNANLSLPDDN
;
A
#
# COMPACT_ATOMS: atom_id res chain seq x y z
N MET A 1 -30.09 -7.11 0.62
CA MET A 1 -29.10 -6.58 1.59
C MET A 1 -27.82 -6.37 0.81
N LEU A 2 -27.28 -5.15 0.78
CA LEU A 2 -25.92 -4.95 0.25
C LEU A 2 -24.94 -5.64 1.21
N PRO A 3 -23.87 -6.29 0.72
CA PRO A 3 -22.84 -6.82 1.62
C PRO A 3 -22.27 -5.65 2.43
N GLN A 4 -22.32 -5.77 3.75
CA GLN A 4 -21.64 -4.81 4.63
C GLN A 4 -20.15 -5.05 4.46
N GLN A 5 -19.46 -4.14 3.77
CA GLN A 5 -18.01 -4.20 3.66
C GLN A 5 -17.42 -3.98 5.06
N GLU A 6 -16.63 -4.93 5.54
CA GLU A 6 -15.91 -4.78 6.81
C GLU A 6 -14.93 -3.61 6.68
N SER A 7 -14.77 -2.82 7.75
CA SER A 7 -13.93 -1.62 7.73
C SER A 7 -12.72 -1.88 8.60
N HIS A 8 -11.53 -1.76 8.01
CA HIS A 8 -10.26 -2.01 8.66
C HIS A 8 -9.48 -0.73 8.84
N GLN A 9 -8.88 -0.57 10.02
CA GLN A 9 -7.90 0.48 10.27
C GLN A 9 -6.50 -0.06 9.98
N MET A 10 -5.75 0.64 9.14
CA MET A 10 -4.35 0.40 8.85
C MET A 10 -3.47 1.20 9.80
N GLU A 11 -2.38 0.58 10.20
CA GLU A 11 -1.34 1.15 11.04
C GLU A 11 -0.14 1.53 10.17
N LEU A 12 0.46 2.68 10.47
CA LEU A 12 1.70 3.10 9.83
C LEU A 12 2.86 2.32 10.45
N ASP A 13 3.46 1.43 9.68
CA ASP A 13 4.53 0.54 10.14
C ASP A 13 5.89 1.23 10.03
N LYS A 14 6.18 1.85 8.88
CA LYS A 14 7.47 2.52 8.62
C LYS A 14 7.32 3.81 7.83
N VAL A 15 8.23 4.75 8.09
CA VAL A 15 8.43 5.95 7.27
C VAL A 15 9.90 6.06 6.93
N SER A 16 10.20 6.17 5.64
CA SER A 16 11.55 6.40 5.15
C SER A 16 11.93 7.89 5.20
N PRO A 17 13.23 8.23 5.23
CA PRO A 17 13.70 9.61 5.12
C PRO A 17 13.29 10.30 3.81
N THR A 18 13.01 9.54 2.75
CA THR A 18 12.54 10.05 1.45
C THR A 18 11.03 10.30 1.41
N GLY A 19 10.30 9.95 2.48
CA GLY A 19 8.86 10.18 2.61
C GLY A 19 7.98 9.04 2.08
N ILE A 20 8.58 7.88 1.81
CA ILE A 20 7.88 6.61 1.54
C ILE A 20 7.29 6.08 2.86
N GLU A 21 6.04 5.66 2.84
CA GLU A 21 5.33 5.11 4.00
C GLU A 21 4.90 3.67 3.76
N GLU A 22 5.13 2.81 4.73
CA GLU A 22 4.59 1.45 4.76
C GLU A 22 3.42 1.40 5.74
N TRP A 23 2.30 0.89 5.26
CA TRP A 23 1.07 0.73 6.03
C TRP A 23 0.67 -0.74 6.06
N TYR A 24 0.23 -1.19 7.23
CA TYR A 24 -0.14 -2.57 7.51
C TYR A 24 -1.52 -2.65 8.15
N CYS A 25 -2.36 -3.56 7.68
CA CYS A 25 -3.62 -3.90 8.32
C CYS A 25 -3.41 -5.10 9.26
N PRO A 26 -3.58 -4.94 10.58
CA PRO A 26 -3.45 -6.06 11.52
C PRO A 26 -4.58 -7.10 11.43
N ILE A 27 -5.68 -6.78 10.73
CA ILE A 27 -6.87 -7.64 10.66
C ILE A 27 -6.74 -8.66 9.52
N CYS A 28 -6.39 -8.20 8.32
CA CYS A 28 -6.31 -9.07 7.12
C CYS A 28 -4.89 -9.17 6.54
N SER A 29 -3.90 -8.61 7.22
CA SER A 29 -2.50 -8.57 6.81
C SER A 29 -2.22 -7.81 5.50
N ARG A 30 -3.19 -7.04 4.98
CA ARG A 30 -2.99 -6.14 3.82
C ARG A 30 -1.85 -5.19 4.11
N ARG A 31 -0.93 -5.02 3.16
CA ARG A 31 0.26 -4.19 3.32
C ARG A 31 0.46 -3.35 2.07
N ILE A 32 0.61 -2.04 2.24
CA ILE A 32 0.76 -1.09 1.13
C ILE A 32 1.92 -0.14 1.40
N VAL A 33 2.51 0.36 0.33
CA VAL A 33 3.52 1.41 0.34
C VAL A 33 2.99 2.63 -0.39
N LEU A 34 3.13 3.80 0.22
CA LEU A 34 2.71 5.08 -0.35
C LEU A 34 3.91 5.96 -0.62
N THR A 35 3.89 6.63 -1.77
CA THR A 35 4.82 7.71 -2.08
C THR A 35 4.08 8.94 -2.53
N TYR A 36 4.44 10.11 -1.99
CA TYR A 36 3.66 11.34 -2.17
C TYR A 36 4.22 12.31 -3.24
N LYS A 37 5.26 11.96 -4.02
CA LYS A 37 5.90 12.90 -4.96
C LYS A 37 6.19 12.30 -6.33
N PRO A 38 5.92 13.04 -7.43
CA PRO A 38 5.05 14.24 -7.56
C PRO A 38 3.56 13.89 -7.57
N VAL A 39 3.22 12.61 -7.70
CA VAL A 39 1.87 12.05 -7.67
C VAL A 39 1.81 11.06 -6.51
N LEU A 40 0.64 10.90 -5.90
CA LEU A 40 0.41 9.84 -4.94
C LEU A 40 0.49 8.50 -5.67
N ASN A 41 1.52 7.70 -5.39
CA ASN A 41 1.60 6.32 -5.84
C ASN A 41 1.29 5.38 -4.67
N THR A 42 0.52 4.33 -4.94
CA THR A 42 0.19 3.28 -3.96
C THR A 42 0.59 1.94 -4.54
N LEU A 43 1.50 1.26 -3.86
CA LEU A 43 1.93 -0.09 -4.20
C LEU A 43 1.37 -1.06 -3.16
N VAL A 44 0.66 -2.10 -3.60
CA VAL A 44 0.15 -3.14 -2.70
C VAL A 44 1.20 -4.25 -2.58
N LEU A 45 1.77 -4.42 -1.40
CA LEU A 45 2.75 -5.47 -1.10
C LEU A 45 2.08 -6.80 -0.71
N ASN A 46 0.94 -6.71 -0.03
CA ASN A 46 0.10 -7.85 0.29
C ASN A 46 -1.36 -7.41 0.16
N GLU A 47 -2.17 -8.14 -0.60
CA GLU A 47 -3.56 -7.78 -0.89
C GLU A 47 -4.46 -7.85 0.36
N GLY A 48 -4.21 -8.79 1.27
CA GLY A 48 -5.14 -9.09 2.36
C GLY A 48 -6.60 -9.25 1.88
N ASP A 49 -7.56 -8.70 2.61
CA ASP A 49 -8.97 -8.67 2.18
C ASP A 49 -9.24 -7.46 1.27
N GLN A 50 -9.34 -7.69 -0.03
CA GLN A 50 -9.64 -6.63 -1.01
C GLN A 50 -11.08 -6.08 -0.94
N TYR A 51 -11.99 -6.78 -0.27
CA TYR A 51 -13.40 -6.37 -0.16
C TYR A 51 -13.66 -5.49 1.06
N ALA A 52 -12.75 -5.50 2.03
CA ALA A 52 -12.79 -4.63 3.20
C ALA A 52 -12.36 -3.19 2.86
N ASN A 53 -13.05 -2.22 3.46
CA ASN A 53 -12.72 -0.82 3.37
C ASN A 53 -11.53 -0.50 4.29
N HIS A 54 -10.37 -0.25 3.70
CA HIS A 54 -9.15 0.07 4.43
C HIS A 54 -8.98 1.58 4.61
N SER A 55 -8.74 2.00 5.84
CA SER A 55 -8.49 3.39 6.21
C SER A 55 -7.24 3.53 7.08
N GLY A 56 -6.40 4.52 6.80
CA GLY A 56 -5.27 4.92 7.65
C GLY A 56 -5.41 6.38 8.06
N GLU A 57 -5.07 6.71 9.30
CA GLU A 57 -5.02 8.10 9.78
C GLU A 57 -3.57 8.54 9.99
N ARG A 58 -3.13 9.57 9.24
CA ARG A 58 -1.90 10.33 9.53
C ARG A 58 -2.19 11.81 9.39
N GLY A 59 -2.25 12.54 10.51
CA GLY A 59 -2.17 14.00 10.55
C GLY A 59 -3.07 14.77 9.56
N GLY A 60 -4.26 14.24 9.23
CA GLY A 60 -5.23 14.87 8.32
C GLY A 60 -5.34 14.25 6.91
N ALA A 61 -4.43 13.35 6.51
CA ALA A 61 -4.59 12.56 5.28
C ALA A 61 -5.40 11.29 5.59
N ARG A 62 -6.56 11.15 4.91
CA ARG A 62 -7.37 9.93 4.93
C ARG A 62 -7.03 9.11 3.72
N ILE A 63 -6.49 7.92 3.93
CA ILE A 63 -6.41 6.91 2.89
C ILE A 63 -7.80 6.26 2.84
N THR A 64 -8.48 6.38 1.71
CA THR A 64 -9.73 5.65 1.45
C THR A 64 -9.55 4.86 0.16
N ASN A 65 -9.29 3.58 0.27
CA ASN A 65 -9.25 2.68 -0.88
C ASN A 65 -10.69 2.32 -1.24
N ARG A 66 -11.38 3.23 -1.95
CA ARG A 66 -12.53 2.83 -2.75
C ARG A 66 -11.96 2.15 -3.99
N SER A 67 -12.31 0.88 -4.20
CA SER A 67 -12.06 0.19 -5.47
C SER A 67 -12.69 1.03 -6.58
N ILE A 68 -11.85 1.73 -7.35
CA ILE A 68 -12.28 2.29 -8.62
C ILE A 68 -12.35 1.09 -9.54
N ASP A 69 -13.57 0.70 -9.90
CA ASP A 69 -13.83 -0.16 -11.04
C ASP A 69 -13.25 0.58 -12.25
N THR A 70 -11.98 0.30 -12.55
CA THR A 70 -11.28 0.88 -13.69
C THR A 70 -11.45 -0.15 -14.80
N PRO A 71 -12.21 0.14 -15.86
CA PRO A 71 -12.22 -0.75 -17.00
C PRO A 71 -10.82 -0.70 -17.63
N GLU A 72 -10.24 -1.90 -17.77
CA GLU A 72 -9.18 -2.26 -18.73
C GLU A 72 -7.74 -1.90 -18.33
N ASP A 73 -7.05 -2.91 -17.78
CA ASP A 73 -5.66 -3.27 -18.10
C ASP A 73 -4.66 -2.12 -18.39
N GLU A 74 -4.28 -1.37 -17.36
CA GLU A 74 -2.92 -0.83 -17.29
C GLU A 74 -2.14 -1.66 -16.27
N GLU A 75 -1.48 -2.72 -16.76
CA GLU A 75 -0.36 -3.32 -16.04
C GLU A 75 0.61 -2.20 -15.65
N LEU A 76 0.69 -1.88 -14.36
CA LEU A 76 1.77 -1.06 -13.83
C LEU A 76 3.07 -1.81 -14.13
N SER A 77 3.74 -1.40 -15.21
CA SER A 77 5.01 -1.99 -15.61
C SER A 77 6.00 -1.84 -14.46
N GLU A 78 6.89 -2.83 -14.25
CA GLU A 78 7.95 -2.76 -13.22
C GLU A 78 8.83 -1.50 -13.36
N ASN A 79 8.76 -0.80 -14.51
CA ASN A 79 9.45 0.45 -14.80
C ASN A 79 8.74 1.72 -14.27
N ASP A 80 7.48 1.64 -13.83
CA ASP A 80 6.74 2.76 -13.24
C ASP A 80 6.89 2.86 -11.71
N ILE A 81 7.62 1.93 -11.11
CA ILE A 81 7.94 2.00 -9.67
C ILE A 81 9.10 2.99 -9.49
N PRO A 82 8.93 4.09 -8.72
CA PRO A 82 10.00 5.06 -8.50
C PRO A 82 11.25 4.40 -7.90
N SER A 83 12.45 4.77 -8.36
CA SER A 83 13.71 4.19 -7.89
C SER A 83 13.91 4.30 -6.37
N ASP A 84 13.33 5.31 -5.72
CA ASP A 84 13.36 5.44 -4.27
C ASP A 84 12.57 4.33 -3.55
N VAL A 85 11.46 3.85 -4.17
CA VAL A 85 10.69 2.70 -3.69
C VAL A 85 11.49 1.42 -3.85
N ILE A 86 12.17 1.24 -4.99
CA ILE A 86 13.05 0.08 -5.24
C ILE A 86 14.21 0.07 -4.23
N ALA A 87 14.85 1.21 -4.00
CA ALA A 87 15.95 1.33 -3.04
C ALA A 87 15.50 1.03 -1.61
N TRP A 88 14.33 1.53 -1.21
CA TRP A 88 13.76 1.27 0.11
C TRP A 88 13.33 -0.20 0.27
N TRP A 89 12.82 -0.82 -0.78
CA TRP A 89 12.49 -2.25 -0.84
C TRP A 89 13.73 -3.11 -0.62
N ASN A 90 14.78 -2.90 -1.42
CA ASN A 90 16.05 -3.63 -1.30
C ASN A 90 16.71 -3.46 0.08
N ALA A 91 16.47 -2.34 0.76
CA ALA A 91 16.98 -2.09 2.09
C ALA A 91 16.14 -2.74 3.22
N ASN A 92 14.87 -3.06 2.99
CA ASN A 92 13.94 -3.57 4.02
C ASN A 92 13.53 -5.03 3.83
N LEU A 93 13.63 -5.56 2.62
CA LEU A 93 13.62 -7.00 2.42
C LEU A 93 15.02 -7.50 2.70
N SER A 94 15.24 -7.94 3.94
CA SER A 94 16.09 -9.09 4.14
C SER A 94 15.47 -10.22 3.33
N LEU A 95 15.92 -10.39 2.08
CA LEU A 95 15.66 -11.62 1.35
C LEU A 95 16.10 -12.74 2.31
N PRO A 96 15.23 -13.72 2.64
CA PRO A 96 15.77 -14.93 3.24
C PRO A 96 16.84 -15.44 2.28
N ASP A 97 18.07 -15.58 2.76
CA ASP A 97 19.14 -16.27 2.03
C ASP A 97 18.54 -17.60 1.54
N ASP A 98 18.27 -17.70 0.24
CA ASP A 98 17.83 -18.94 -0.38
C ASP A 98 19.03 -19.89 -0.34
N ASN A 99 18.96 -20.90 0.54
CA ASN A 99 19.93 -21.99 0.67
C ASN A 99 19.27 -23.34 0.38
#